data_AF-A0A1J4XQ08-F1
#
_entry.id   AF-A0A1J4XQ08-F1
#
_cell.length_a   1.000
_cell.length_b   1.000
_cell.length_c   1.000
_cell.angle_alpha   90.00
_cell.angle_beta   90.00
_cell.angle_gamma   90.00
#
_symmetry.space_group_name_H-M   'P 1'
#
loop_
_entity.id
_entity.type
_entity.pdbx_description
1 polymer ?
#
loop_
_entity_poly.entity_id
_entity_poly.type
_entity_poly.pdbx_seq_one_letter_code
_entity_poly.pdbx_strand_id
1 'polypeptide(L)'
;MNSTDWILIKPNDVYDYLAAPQVELLRQRALTEGQSDPLIEIILDIVMFVRLHLPPMLQSSQKQALIPRELKGCACRLIVEALQSRIPNIRLTPDQVRNANNARKHLLDIAKGAIRFSSFPQAITAHRVSNALVTRQHLGGL
;
A
#
# COMPACT_ATOMS: atom_id res chain seq x y z
N MET A 1 15.31 4.42 -14.63
CA MET A 1 13.89 4.75 -14.38
C MET A 1 13.78 5.10 -12.91
N ASN A 2 13.50 6.37 -12.62
CA ASN A 2 13.67 6.95 -11.29
C ASN A 2 12.54 6.54 -10.32
N SER A 3 13.02 6.22 -9.13
CA SER A 3 12.37 5.89 -7.86
C SER A 3 11.08 6.65 -7.49
N THR A 4 10.15 5.92 -6.86
CA THR A 4 9.24 6.39 -5.78
C THR A 4 8.23 7.50 -6.11
N ASP A 5 7.16 7.16 -6.81
CA ASP A 5 5.98 8.03 -6.83
C ASP A 5 5.02 7.64 -5.68
N TRP A 6 5.09 8.39 -4.58
CA TRP A 6 4.19 8.24 -3.45
C TRP A 6 3.00 9.17 -3.65
N ILE A 7 1.79 8.64 -3.50
CA ILE A 7 0.56 9.37 -3.78
C ILE A 7 -0.30 9.52 -2.53
N LEU A 8 -1.08 10.61 -2.52
CA LEU A 8 -2.20 10.78 -1.60
C LEU A 8 -3.43 10.19 -2.29
N ILE A 9 -4.19 9.36 -1.58
CA ILE A 9 -5.49 8.90 -2.06
C ILE A 9 -6.51 10.01 -1.82
N LYS A 10 -7.20 10.43 -2.88
CA LYS A 10 -8.25 11.44 -2.84
C LYS A 10 -9.62 10.79 -3.03
N PRO A 11 -10.72 11.44 -2.61
CA PRO A 11 -12.08 10.96 -2.87
C PRO A 11 -12.34 10.56 -4.33
N ASN A 12 -11.88 11.37 -5.29
CA ASN A 12 -12.05 11.08 -6.71
C ASN A 12 -11.39 9.75 -7.14
N ASP A 13 -10.25 9.38 -6.53
CA ASP A 13 -9.59 8.12 -6.81
C ASP A 13 -10.43 6.90 -6.40
N VAL A 14 -11.33 7.08 -5.43
CA VAL A 14 -12.25 6.05 -4.93
C VAL A 14 -13.50 5.98 -5.81
N TYR A 15 -14.00 7.13 -6.27
CA TYR A 15 -15.17 7.20 -7.15
C TYR A 15 -14.97 6.46 -8.47
N ASP A 16 -13.75 6.47 -9.02
CA ASP A 16 -13.40 5.70 -10.22
C ASP A 16 -13.55 4.17 -10.05
N TYR A 17 -13.60 3.67 -8.80
CA TYR A 17 -13.70 2.24 -8.47
C TYR A 17 -15.12 1.83 -8.08
N LEU A 18 -16.05 2.77 -8.04
CA LEU A 18 -17.43 2.56 -7.66
C LEU A 18 -18.33 2.56 -8.90
N ALA A 19 -19.39 1.74 -8.86
CA ALA A 19 -20.44 1.83 -9.87
C ALA A 19 -21.25 3.12 -9.68
N ALA A 20 -21.85 3.66 -10.76
CA ALA A 20 -22.63 4.90 -10.71
C ALA A 20 -23.70 4.95 -9.59
N PRO A 21 -24.47 3.87 -9.30
CA PRO A 21 -25.41 3.88 -8.18
C PRO A 21 -24.75 4.01 -6.80
N GLN A 22 -23.52 3.50 -6.64
CA GLN A 22 -22.78 3.59 -5.38
C GLN A 22 -22.22 4.99 -5.17
N VAL A 23 -21.75 5.64 -6.24
CA VAL A 23 -21.32 7.05 -6.22
C VAL A 23 -22.49 7.95 -5.81
N GLU A 24 -23.67 7.74 -6.39
CA GLU A 24 -24.84 8.54 -6.08
C GLU A 24 -25.29 8.39 -4.62
N LEU A 25 -25.30 7.15 -4.11
CA LEU A 25 -25.74 6.88 -2.74
C LEU A 25 -24.76 7.43 -1.68
N LEU A 26 -23.47 7.45 -2.01
CA LEU A 26 -22.45 8.12 -1.19
C LEU A 26 -22.63 9.63 -1.16
N ARG A 27 -22.91 10.24 -2.31
CA ARG A 27 -23.22 11.67 -2.39
C ARG A 27 -24.46 12.01 -1.56
N GLN A 28 -25.48 11.16 -1.58
CA GLN A 28 -26.70 11.35 -0.80
C GLN A 28 -26.49 11.17 0.71
N ARG A 29 -25.69 10.18 1.14
CA ARG A 29 -25.38 9.92 2.56
C ARG A 29 -24.39 10.92 3.16
N ALA A 30 -23.51 11.51 2.35
CA ALA A 30 -22.58 12.56 2.75
C ALA A 30 -23.28 13.91 3.06
N LEU A 31 -24.59 14.02 2.83
CA LEU A 31 -25.35 15.28 2.92
C LEU A 31 -26.44 15.31 4.01
N THR A 32 -26.42 14.40 4.98
CA THR A 32 -27.29 14.52 6.16
C THR A 32 -26.72 15.57 7.13
N GLU A 33 -27.51 16.55 7.57
CA GLU A 33 -27.06 17.65 8.44
C GLU A 33 -26.33 17.14 9.70
N GLY A 34 -25.11 17.65 9.93
CA GLY A 34 -24.34 17.43 11.15
C GLY A 34 -23.41 16.22 11.16
N GLN A 35 -23.35 15.40 10.10
CA GLN A 35 -22.39 14.30 10.01
C GLN A 35 -21.18 14.66 9.13
N SER A 36 -19.99 14.26 9.58
CA SER A 36 -18.76 14.36 8.78
C SER A 36 -18.75 13.29 7.68
N ASP A 37 -18.18 13.61 6.52
CA ASP A 37 -18.02 12.64 5.43
C ASP A 37 -17.14 11.47 5.89
N PRO A 38 -17.68 10.24 5.99
CA PRO A 38 -16.92 9.09 6.47
C PRO A 38 -15.81 8.69 5.49
N LEU A 39 -15.86 9.14 4.23
CA LEU A 39 -14.88 8.78 3.21
C LEU A 39 -13.46 9.23 3.57
N ILE A 40 -13.31 10.43 4.12
CA ILE A 40 -11.99 10.97 4.46
C ILE A 40 -11.35 10.16 5.58
N GLU A 41 -12.12 9.83 6.62
CA GLU A 41 -11.64 8.99 7.73
C GLU A 41 -11.28 7.58 7.24
N ILE A 42 -12.12 6.96 6.41
CA ILE A 42 -11.86 5.63 5.85
C ILE A 42 -10.60 5.65 4.97
N ILE A 43 -10.40 6.68 4.15
CA ILE A 43 -9.18 6.81 3.35
C ILE A 43 -7.95 6.79 4.26
N LEU A 44 -7.97 7.54 5.37
CA LEU A 44 -6.85 7.58 6.32
C LEU A 44 -6.62 6.22 6.97
N ASP A 45 -7.68 5.57 7.48
CA ASP A 45 -7.60 4.25 8.11
C ASP A 45 -7.00 3.21 7.17
N ILE A 46 -7.46 3.18 5.92
CA ILE A 46 -6.96 2.22 4.92
C ILE A 46 -5.55 2.56 4.47
N VAL A 47 -5.19 3.83 4.34
CA VAL A 47 -3.80 4.23 4.06
C VAL A 47 -2.87 3.74 5.17
N MET A 48 -3.25 3.92 6.43
CA MET A 48 -2.48 3.39 7.57
C MET A 48 -2.39 1.86 7.52
N PHE A 49 -3.51 1.17 7.26
CA PHE A 49 -3.53 -0.28 7.13
C PHE A 49 -2.59 -0.79 6.03
N VAL A 50 -2.61 -0.17 4.84
CA VAL A 50 -1.69 -0.50 3.74
C VAL A 50 -0.25 -0.27 4.14
N ARG A 51 0.05 0.82 4.85
CA ARG A 51 1.40 1.14 5.31
C ARG A 51 1.96 0.13 6.30
N LEU A 52 1.14 -0.43 7.18
CA LEU A 52 1.55 -1.48 8.11
C LEU A 52 2.05 -2.75 7.39
N HIS A 53 1.61 -2.97 6.16
CA HIS A 53 2.04 -4.10 5.32
C HIS A 53 3.29 -3.80 4.49
N LEU A 54 3.78 -2.55 4.52
CA LEU A 54 5.04 -2.21 3.87
C LEU A 54 6.23 -2.73 4.70
N PRO A 55 7.37 -3.02 4.07
CA PRO A 55 8.60 -3.34 4.79
C PRO A 55 8.98 -2.23 5.80
N PRO A 56 9.57 -2.57 6.96
CA PRO A 56 9.91 -1.58 8.01
C PRO A 56 10.72 -0.39 7.50
N MET A 57 11.64 -0.60 6.55
CA MET A 57 12.45 0.45 5.93
C MET A 57 11.64 1.52 5.16
N LEU A 58 10.39 1.24 4.80
CA LEU A 58 9.49 2.17 4.12
C LEU A 58 8.40 2.73 5.04
N GLN A 59 8.22 2.17 6.25
CA GLN A 59 7.18 2.60 7.19
C GLN A 59 7.51 3.95 7.85
N SER A 60 8.79 4.24 8.10
CA SER A 60 9.26 5.43 8.83
C SER A 60 9.26 6.73 8.02
N SER A 61 8.78 6.73 6.77
CA SER A 61 8.75 7.95 5.96
C SER A 61 7.81 8.99 6.60
N GLN A 62 8.25 10.25 6.67
CA GLN A 62 7.48 11.40 7.21
C GLN A 62 6.13 11.63 6.50
N LYS A 63 5.87 10.94 5.39
CA LYS A 63 4.67 11.05 4.57
C LYS A 63 3.65 9.98 4.96
N GLN A 64 3.19 9.99 6.22
CA GLN A 64 2.30 8.97 6.78
C GLN A 64 0.96 8.83 6.03
N ALA A 65 0.49 9.91 5.39
CA ALA A 65 -0.72 9.91 4.57
C ALA A 65 -0.53 9.44 3.13
N LEU A 66 0.68 9.01 2.73
CA LEU A 66 0.96 8.56 1.37
C LEU A 66 1.22 7.07 1.30
N ILE A 67 0.94 6.49 0.13
CA ILE A 67 1.30 5.12 -0.23
C ILE A 67 2.05 5.10 -1.56
N PRO A 68 2.83 4.05 -1.85
CA PRO A 68 3.38 3.84 -3.19
C PRO A 68 2.25 3.81 -4.24
N ARG A 69 2.42 4.50 -5.37
CA ARG A 69 1.42 4.57 -6.46
C ARG A 69 0.91 3.20 -6.89
N GLU A 70 1.78 2.20 -6.91
CA GLU A 70 1.45 0.82 -7.29
C GLU A 70 0.39 0.19 -6.39
N LEU A 71 0.28 0.65 -5.15
CA LEU A 71 -0.71 0.17 -4.18
C LEU A 71 -2.03 0.92 -4.24
N LYS A 72 -2.18 1.94 -5.12
CA LYS A 72 -3.43 2.69 -5.32
C LYS A 72 -4.63 1.76 -5.49
N GLY A 73 -4.51 0.78 -6.39
CA GLY A 73 -5.62 -0.13 -6.67
C GLY A 73 -5.98 -1.04 -5.49
N CYS A 74 -5.01 -1.43 -4.66
CA CYS A 74 -5.28 -2.18 -3.44
C CYS A 74 -6.00 -1.30 -2.40
N ALA A 75 -5.50 -0.08 -2.18
CA ALA A 75 -6.12 0.87 -1.27
C ALA A 75 -7.56 1.21 -1.68
N CYS A 76 -7.81 1.57 -2.95
CA CYS A 76 -9.15 1.89 -3.42
C CYS A 76 -10.15 0.74 -3.21
N ARG A 77 -9.75 -0.51 -3.47
CA ARG A 77 -10.64 -1.68 -3.27
C ARG A 77 -11.00 -1.89 -1.80
N LEU A 78 -10.05 -1.69 -0.89
CA LEU A 78 -10.28 -1.80 0.55
C LEU A 78 -11.11 -0.62 1.09
N ILE A 79 -10.90 0.58 0.55
CA ILE A 79 -11.74 1.75 0.87
C ILE A 79 -13.19 1.48 0.46
N VAL A 80 -13.42 0.94 -0.75
CA VAL A 80 -14.77 0.58 -1.23
C VAL A 80 -15.43 -0.46 -0.31
N GLU A 81 -14.69 -1.51 0.09
CA GLU A 81 -15.17 -2.53 1.04
C GLU A 81 -15.59 -1.89 2.38
N ALA A 82 -14.72 -1.06 2.97
CA ALA A 82 -14.95 -0.39 4.24
C ALA A 82 -16.09 0.63 4.18
N LEU A 83 -16.24 1.31 3.05
CA LEU A 83 -17.27 2.32 2.86
C LEU A 83 -18.66 1.70 2.70
N GLN A 84 -18.77 0.61 1.95
CA GLN A 84 -20.05 -0.09 1.79
C GLN A 84 -20.51 -0.77 3.08
N SER A 85 -19.59 -1.27 3.92
CA SER A 85 -19.96 -1.87 5.21
C SER A 85 -20.62 -0.86 6.18
N ARG A 86 -20.36 0.45 5.98
CA ARG A 86 -21.00 1.53 6.75
C ARG A 86 -22.36 1.97 6.19
N ILE A 87 -22.78 1.47 5.03
CA ILE A 87 -24.05 1.84 4.41
C ILE A 87 -25.07 0.72 4.64
N PRO A 88 -26.08 0.93 5.50
CA PRO A 88 -27.16 -0.04 5.65
C PRO A 88 -27.82 -0.34 4.30
N ASN A 89 -28.07 -1.63 4.06
CA ASN A 89 -28.74 -2.19 2.87
C ASN A 89 -27.94 -2.18 1.56
N ILE A 90 -26.68 -1.75 1.54
CA ILE A 90 -25.79 -2.05 0.42
C ILE A 90 -24.98 -3.30 0.74
N ARG A 91 -25.02 -4.27 -0.18
CA ARG A 91 -24.15 -5.44 -0.14
C ARG A 91 -23.07 -5.32 -1.20
N LEU A 92 -21.86 -5.71 -0.82
CA LEU A 92 -20.76 -5.89 -1.76
C LEU A 92 -21.16 -6.96 -2.80
N THR A 93 -20.84 -6.68 -4.06
CA THR A 93 -20.98 -7.71 -5.10
C THR A 93 -19.93 -8.81 -4.90
N PRO A 94 -20.16 -10.05 -5.39
CA PRO A 94 -19.16 -11.11 -5.30
C PRO A 94 -17.79 -10.71 -5.88
N ASP A 95 -17.80 -9.91 -6.95
CA ASP A 95 -16.58 -9.37 -7.55
C ASP A 95 -15.87 -8.37 -6.64
N GLN A 96 -16.60 -7.50 -5.95
CA GLN A 96 -16.03 -6.56 -4.99
C GLN A 96 -15.40 -7.28 -3.80
N VAL A 97 -16.08 -8.31 -3.27
CA VAL A 97 -15.52 -9.18 -2.22
C VAL A 97 -14.25 -9.88 -2.70
N ARG A 98 -14.26 -10.47 -3.89
CA ARG A 98 -13.08 -11.13 -4.49
C ARG A 98 -11.93 -10.14 -4.66
N ASN A 99 -12.21 -8.93 -5.15
CA ASN A 99 -11.21 -7.89 -5.35
C ASN A 99 -10.59 -7.40 -4.04
N ALA A 100 -11.39 -7.23 -2.99
CA ALA A 100 -10.91 -6.88 -1.66
C ALA A 100 -10.05 -8.00 -1.04
N ASN A 101 -10.49 -9.26 -1.16
CA ASN A 101 -9.69 -10.43 -0.74
C ASN A 101 -8.34 -10.50 -1.47
N ASN A 102 -8.34 -10.27 -2.79
CA ASN A 102 -7.11 -10.23 -3.59
C ASN A 102 -6.19 -9.08 -3.18
N ALA A 103 -6.74 -7.91 -2.85
CA ALA A 103 -5.97 -6.78 -2.32
C ALA A 103 -5.31 -7.13 -0.97
N ARG A 104 -6.06 -7.71 -0.02
CA ARG A 104 -5.49 -8.18 1.26
C ARG A 104 -4.40 -9.23 1.06
N LYS A 105 -4.61 -10.20 0.17
CA LYS A 105 -3.59 -11.21 -0.17
C LYS A 105 -2.33 -10.57 -0.75
N HIS A 106 -2.47 -9.62 -1.68
CA HIS A 106 -1.34 -8.93 -2.28
C HIS A 106 -0.52 -8.15 -1.24
N LEU A 107 -1.17 -7.44 -0.33
CA LEU A 107 -0.50 -6.74 0.78
C LEU A 107 0.22 -7.73 1.72
N LEU A 108 -0.38 -8.88 1.99
CA LEU A 108 0.26 -9.93 2.80
C LEU A 108 1.49 -10.51 2.10
N ASP A 109 1.43 -10.74 0.79
CA ASP A 109 2.56 -11.25 0.00
C ASP A 109 3.70 -10.22 -0.07
N ILE A 110 3.39 -8.91 -0.10
CA ILE A 110 4.36 -7.83 0.05
C ILE A 110 5.01 -7.85 1.44
N ALA A 111 4.20 -7.96 2.50
CA ALA A 111 4.71 -7.97 3.88
C ALA A 111 5.65 -9.17 4.13
N LYS A 112 5.39 -10.31 3.47
CA LYS A 112 6.25 -11.51 3.49
C LYS A 112 7.48 -11.39 2.59
N GLY A 113 7.60 -10.34 1.79
CA GLY A 113 8.68 -10.17 0.81
C GLY A 113 8.57 -11.10 -0.41
N ALA A 114 7.43 -11.76 -0.61
CA ALA A 114 7.19 -12.64 -1.75
C ALA A 114 6.94 -11.84 -3.05
N ILE A 115 6.39 -10.63 -2.92
CA ILE A 115 6.23 -9.68 -4.02
C ILE A 115 7.13 -8.48 -3.78
N ARG A 116 8.00 -8.20 -4.76
CA ARG A 116 8.74 -6.93 -4.82
C ARG A 116 7.94 -5.95 -5.65
N PHE A 117 7.85 -4.72 -5.17
CA PHE A 117 7.26 -3.58 -5.88
C PHE A 117 8.34 -2.50 -6.06
N SER A 118 8.18 -1.57 -6.99
CA SER A 118 9.28 -0.73 -7.49
C SER A 118 9.92 0.20 -6.44
N SER A 119 9.28 0.36 -5.28
CA SER A 119 9.80 1.16 -4.17
C SER A 119 10.69 0.39 -3.20
N PHE A 120 10.96 -0.89 -3.44
CA PHE A 120 12.06 -1.57 -2.76
C PHE A 120 13.38 -1.00 -3.29
N PRO A 121 14.20 -0.31 -2.46
CA PRO A 121 15.55 0.01 -2.89
C PRO A 121 16.24 -1.29 -3.29
N GLN A 122 16.86 -1.33 -4.47
CA GLN A 122 17.70 -2.46 -4.85
C GLN A 122 18.68 -2.68 -3.70
N ALA A 123 18.65 -3.87 -3.10
CA ALA A 123 19.73 -4.28 -2.24
C ALA A 123 21.01 -4.13 -3.06
N ILE A 124 21.91 -3.22 -2.65
CA ILE A 124 23.23 -3.10 -3.23
C ILE A 124 23.85 -4.49 -3.10
N THR A 125 23.95 -5.18 -4.23
CA THR A 125 24.38 -6.55 -4.28
C THR A 125 25.89 -6.58 -4.03
N ALA A 126 26.29 -7.33 -3.00
CA ALA A 126 27.61 -7.89 -2.76
C ALA A 126 28.83 -6.97 -2.93
N HIS A 127 29.31 -6.39 -1.82
CA HIS A 127 30.77 -6.23 -1.70
C HIS A 127 31.38 -7.62 -1.50
N ARG A 128 31.82 -8.21 -2.62
CA ARG A 128 32.79 -9.30 -2.66
C ARG A 128 33.93 -8.92 -1.71
N VAL A 129 34.06 -9.61 -0.59
CA VAL A 129 35.34 -9.64 0.13
C VAL A 129 36.25 -10.50 -0.74
N SER A 130 36.94 -9.85 -1.69
CA SER A 130 38.06 -10.51 -2.36
C SER A 130 39.14 -10.70 -1.31
N ASN A 131 39.33 -11.96 -0.89
CA ASN A 131 40.52 -12.40 -0.19
C ASN A 131 41.75 -12.06 -1.05
N ALA A 132 42.37 -10.91 -0.77
CA ALA A 132 43.72 -10.66 -1.21
C ALA A 132 44.63 -11.57 -0.37
N LEU A 133 45.17 -12.57 -1.06
CA LEU A 133 46.26 -13.44 -0.65
C LEU A 133 47.29 -12.64 0.14
N VAL A 134 47.38 -12.90 1.44
CA VAL A 134 48.54 -12.51 2.25
C VAL A 134 49.69 -13.37 1.74
N THR A 135 50.51 -12.79 0.86
CA THR A 135 51.83 -13.30 0.51
C THR A 135 52.70 -13.27 1.78
N ARG A 136 52.62 -14.31 2.60
CA ARG A 136 53.66 -14.67 3.56
C ARG A 136 54.52 -15.75 2.91
N GLN A 137 55.39 -15.33 2.00
CA GLN A 137 56.63 -16.06 1.78
C GLN A 137 57.68 -15.51 2.75
N HIS A 138 58.49 -16.45 3.24
CA HIS A 138 59.67 -16.38 4.10
C HIS A 138 60.32 -15.00 4.27
N LEU A 139 60.77 -14.61 5.47
CA LEU A 139 61.98 -15.19 6.05
C LEU A 139 61.96 -15.11 7.59
N GLY A 140 62.19 -16.26 8.24
CA GLY A 140 62.73 -16.36 9.59
C GLY A 140 63.95 -17.27 9.56
N GLY A 141 65.01 -16.90 10.30
CA GLY A 141 66.26 -17.65 10.51
C GLY A 141 67.22 -17.56 9.32
N LEU A 142 68.48 -17.14 9.46
CA LEU A 142 69.46 -17.41 10.52
C LEU A 142 70.42 -16.22 10.70
#